data_AF-A0A6A3L899-F1
#
_entry.id   AF-A0A6A3L899-F1
#
_cell.length_a   1.000
_cell.length_b   1.000
_cell.length_c   1.000
_cell.angle_alpha   90.00
_cell.angle_beta   90.00
_cell.angle_gamma   90.00
#
_symmetry.space_group_name_H-M   'P 1'
#
loop_
_entity.id
_entity.type
_entity.pdbx_description
1 polymer ?
#
loop_
_entity_poly.entity_id
_entity_poly.type
_entity_poly.pdbx_seq_one_letter_code
_entity_poly.pdbx_strand_id
1 'polypeptide(L)'
;MYRWFKLLPPTLRARSLQSWSGSREEVQLRFQCTGCGKCCTGSGGRVRVNERELQELAAATDLSVVEFKRTYTRSVEEDVGGQKKTQLVLKQTPDDHQCIFLQGSKCSVYQASPTQCRTFPWWPQHLVPDYDWQLAAAGCEGIHVAEEGEEEKIPVFSFDDVMPETILHDIHRSGENYTYDELQQMLCDLREVEPEFVAQYKAEFFEKFSRRIVFRDDEVTVLDSCFEGASKPTRSFVFNDRLHLTQSEVALIEMPDEKSNSEPEFDRSGLALDVHRALCMPLAWLPRPDQRSLPLRVSVLGAGACALPLFLLEHHSSKELGRLDAVEPSSQVNAIAKHFFGVEAALQHDPRLVIHEEMGEDFLAKQKEGNVLDMVVLDVEAGESCDGVRAPPLSMLDSSFLHMAKRLLVPHGILAVNVITEAPEALTSVETKLGQVFSSGLRLSLPANTTFFLFNDTCGDTDTTRLELGEYIQLLKSSDFQTQNAQTPELLDKCQLTVWSP
;
A
#
# COMPACT_ATOMS: atom_id res chain seq x y z
N MET A 1 5.86 -2.39 7.19
CA MET A 1 5.02 -3.46 6.62
C MET A 1 5.37 -3.56 5.13
N TYR A 2 5.85 -4.72 4.68
CA TYR A 2 6.52 -4.87 3.38
C TYR A 2 5.52 -4.80 2.21
N ARG A 3 5.52 -3.69 1.47
CA ARG A 3 4.79 -3.54 0.19
C ARG A 3 5.64 -4.07 -0.96
N TRP A 4 5.48 -5.34 -1.30
CA TRP A 4 6.17 -5.97 -2.44
C TRP A 4 5.19 -6.72 -3.33
N PHE A 5 4.45 -6.02 -4.19
CA PHE A 5 3.88 -6.62 -5.41
C PHE A 5 3.68 -5.51 -6.46
N LYS A 6 4.57 -5.44 -7.46
CA LYS A 6 4.32 -4.73 -8.71
C LYS A 6 4.13 -5.77 -9.82
N LEU A 7 2.96 -5.67 -10.46
CA LEU A 7 2.55 -6.22 -11.77
C LEU A 7 2.45 -7.75 -11.86
N LEU A 8 1.21 -8.25 -11.80
CA LEU A 8 0.82 -9.63 -12.08
C LEU A 8 -0.39 -9.67 -13.05
N PRO A 9 -0.53 -10.72 -13.88
CA PRO A 9 -1.44 -10.75 -15.03
C PRO A 9 -2.95 -10.86 -14.69
N PRO A 10 -3.86 -10.59 -15.65
CA PRO A 10 -5.26 -10.17 -15.42
C PRO A 10 -6.27 -11.28 -15.08
N THR A 11 -5.87 -12.46 -14.63
CA THR A 11 -6.80 -13.59 -14.50
C THR A 11 -6.79 -14.20 -13.11
N LEU A 12 -7.17 -13.41 -12.10
CA LEU A 12 -7.69 -13.94 -10.84
C LEU A 12 -9.22 -14.04 -11.00
N ARG A 13 -9.73 -15.19 -11.46
CA ARG A 13 -11.18 -15.47 -11.41
C ARG A 13 -11.55 -15.83 -9.97
N ALA A 14 -12.60 -15.18 -9.49
CA ALA A 14 -13.01 -15.12 -8.09
C ALA A 14 -13.43 -16.49 -7.51
N ARG A 15 -12.62 -17.05 -6.61
CA ARG A 15 -13.06 -18.04 -5.61
C ARG A 15 -13.70 -17.34 -4.42
N SER A 16 -14.52 -18.02 -3.61
CA SER A 16 -14.91 -17.49 -2.30
C SER A 16 -13.68 -17.29 -1.38
N LEU A 17 -13.17 -16.06 -1.20
CA LEU A 17 -12.24 -15.72 -0.13
C LEU A 17 -12.92 -16.02 1.21
N GLN A 18 -12.35 -16.93 1.99
CA GLN A 18 -12.81 -17.24 3.34
C GLN A 18 -11.85 -16.64 4.36
N SER A 19 -12.40 -16.09 5.44
CA SER A 19 -11.58 -15.84 6.61
C SER A 19 -11.28 -17.19 7.24
N TRP A 20 -10.00 -17.47 7.46
CA TRP A 20 -9.63 -18.70 8.14
C TRP A 20 -9.70 -18.56 9.67
N SER A 21 -10.02 -17.39 10.24
CA SER A 21 -9.97 -17.18 11.70
C SER A 21 -10.87 -18.13 12.51
N GLY A 22 -12.02 -18.53 11.96
CA GLY A 22 -12.97 -19.44 12.62
C GLY A 22 -12.84 -20.93 12.26
N SER A 23 -12.08 -21.30 11.22
CA SER A 23 -12.01 -22.66 10.65
C SER A 23 -10.62 -23.04 10.10
N ARG A 24 -9.56 -22.39 10.60
CA ARG A 24 -8.15 -22.54 10.19
C ARG A 24 -7.68 -23.98 10.07
N GLU A 25 -8.16 -24.88 10.94
CA GLU A 25 -7.77 -26.30 10.94
C GLU A 25 -8.30 -27.10 9.74
N GLU A 26 -9.34 -26.61 9.06
CA GLU A 26 -9.97 -27.27 7.91
C GLU A 26 -9.37 -26.79 6.57
N VAL A 27 -8.45 -25.83 6.60
CA VAL A 27 -7.85 -25.23 5.40
C VAL A 27 -6.91 -26.22 4.72
N GLN A 28 -7.08 -26.35 3.41
CA GLN A 28 -6.26 -27.19 2.53
C GLN A 28 -5.43 -26.32 1.59
N LEU A 29 -4.14 -26.20 1.89
CA LEU A 29 -3.17 -25.49 1.06
C LEU A 29 -2.69 -26.41 -0.05
N ARG A 30 -2.74 -25.97 -1.31
CA ARG A 30 -2.32 -26.77 -2.47
C ARG A 30 -1.10 -26.14 -3.12
N PHE A 31 0.02 -26.86 -3.13
CA PHE A 31 1.26 -26.35 -3.71
C PHE A 31 2.10 -27.43 -4.37
N GLN A 32 2.63 -27.13 -5.56
CA GLN A 32 3.68 -27.90 -6.20
C GLN A 32 4.64 -26.97 -6.94
N CYS A 33 5.91 -26.92 -6.50
CA CYS A 33 6.92 -26.13 -7.21
C CYS A 33 7.13 -26.67 -8.63
N THR A 34 6.89 -25.83 -9.64
CA THR A 34 7.11 -26.15 -11.05
C THR A 34 8.53 -25.80 -11.54
N GLY A 35 9.35 -25.17 -10.69
CA GLY A 35 10.65 -24.63 -11.09
C GLY A 35 10.54 -23.45 -12.07
N CYS A 36 9.45 -22.67 -12.00
CA CYS A 36 9.19 -21.55 -12.90
C CYS A 36 10.09 -20.32 -12.68
N GLY A 37 10.74 -20.20 -11.52
CA GLY A 37 11.61 -19.08 -11.17
C GLY A 37 10.89 -17.78 -10.80
N LYS A 38 9.55 -17.74 -10.82
CA LYS A 38 8.76 -16.52 -10.51
C LYS A 38 9.02 -15.98 -9.10
N CYS A 39 9.30 -16.84 -8.12
CA CYS A 39 9.70 -16.41 -6.76
C CYS A 39 11.06 -15.67 -6.72
N CYS A 40 11.86 -15.74 -7.78
CA CYS A 40 13.10 -14.98 -7.93
C CYS A 40 12.90 -13.66 -8.70
N THR A 41 11.68 -13.35 -9.15
CA THR A 41 11.35 -12.13 -9.90
C THR A 41 10.66 -11.09 -9.01
N GLY A 42 10.52 -9.86 -9.51
CA GLY A 42 9.88 -8.75 -8.82
C GLY A 42 10.90 -7.73 -8.31
N SER A 43 10.49 -6.47 -8.32
CA SER A 43 11.37 -5.36 -7.93
C SER A 43 11.60 -5.24 -6.44
N GLY A 44 12.82 -4.83 -6.08
CA GLY A 44 13.35 -4.61 -4.74
C GLY A 44 13.34 -5.79 -3.79
N GLY A 45 13.25 -7.02 -4.31
CA GLY A 45 13.35 -8.26 -3.55
C GLY A 45 14.53 -8.28 -2.57
N ARG A 46 14.26 -8.81 -1.37
CA ARG A 46 15.20 -8.86 -0.23
C ARG A 46 15.31 -10.28 0.31
N VAL A 47 16.21 -11.08 -0.26
CA VAL A 47 16.55 -12.40 0.27
C VAL A 47 17.65 -12.21 1.32
N ARG A 48 17.30 -12.33 2.60
CA ARG A 48 18.26 -12.24 3.71
C ARG A 48 19.16 -13.47 3.71
N VAL A 49 20.42 -13.26 4.08
CA VAL A 49 21.42 -14.31 4.21
C VAL A 49 22.23 -14.10 5.48
N ASN A 50 22.42 -15.18 6.25
CA ASN A 50 23.30 -15.17 7.43
C ASN A 50 24.72 -15.66 7.10
N GLU A 51 25.62 -15.69 8.08
CA GLU A 51 27.02 -16.06 7.85
C GLU A 51 27.19 -17.51 7.40
N ARG A 52 26.36 -18.43 7.93
CA ARG A 52 26.39 -19.84 7.55
C ARG A 52 25.95 -20.04 6.09
N GLU A 53 24.85 -19.43 5.70
CA GLU A 53 24.36 -19.49 4.32
C GLU A 53 25.34 -18.84 3.33
N LEU A 54 26.05 -17.79 3.75
CA LEU A 54 27.11 -17.19 2.92
C LEU A 54 28.27 -18.16 2.65
N GLN A 55 28.58 -19.06 3.58
CA GLN A 55 29.59 -20.11 3.37
C GLN A 55 29.12 -21.11 2.32
N GLU A 56 27.86 -21.56 2.40
CA GLU A 56 27.26 -22.49 1.44
C GLU A 56 27.16 -21.89 0.04
N LEU A 57 26.68 -20.65 -0.05
CA LEU A 57 26.56 -19.93 -1.32
C LEU A 57 27.92 -19.64 -1.97
N ALA A 58 28.92 -19.27 -1.17
CA ALA A 58 30.28 -19.06 -1.66
C ALA A 58 30.87 -20.36 -2.20
N ALA A 59 30.70 -21.48 -1.49
CA ALA A 59 31.11 -22.79 -1.96
C ALA A 59 30.39 -23.20 -3.25
N ALA A 60 29.08 -22.96 -3.35
CA ALA A 60 28.27 -23.27 -4.54
C ALA A 60 28.62 -22.41 -5.78
N THR A 61 29.36 -21.31 -5.59
CA THR A 61 29.80 -20.41 -6.67
C THR A 61 31.30 -20.45 -6.90
N ASP A 62 32.03 -21.36 -6.24
CA ASP A 62 33.50 -21.47 -6.28
C ASP A 62 34.22 -20.16 -5.92
N LEU A 63 33.67 -19.38 -4.97
CA LEU A 63 34.23 -18.13 -4.48
C LEU A 63 34.64 -18.23 -3.01
N SER A 64 35.55 -17.35 -2.58
CA SER A 64 35.71 -17.09 -1.15
C SER A 64 34.48 -16.34 -0.59
N VAL A 65 34.19 -16.49 0.70
CA VAL A 65 33.08 -15.78 1.38
C VAL A 65 33.20 -14.26 1.21
N VAL A 66 34.41 -13.72 1.26
CA VAL A 66 34.67 -12.28 1.09
C VAL A 66 34.33 -11.82 -0.32
N GLU A 67 34.74 -12.60 -1.33
CA GLU A 67 34.42 -12.29 -2.73
C GLU A 67 32.92 -12.44 -3.00
N PHE A 68 32.28 -13.48 -2.46
CA PHE A 68 30.84 -13.69 -2.57
C PHE A 68 30.06 -12.50 -2.00
N LYS A 69 30.34 -12.09 -0.75
CA LYS A 69 29.71 -10.94 -0.10
C LYS A 69 29.83 -9.68 -0.98
N ARG A 70 31.04 -9.36 -1.41
CA ARG A 70 31.29 -8.17 -2.26
C ARG A 70 30.52 -8.22 -3.57
N THR A 71 30.44 -9.40 -4.19
CA THR A 71 29.90 -9.57 -5.54
C THR A 71 28.38 -9.65 -5.52
N TYR A 72 27.81 -10.46 -4.64
CA TYR A 72 26.40 -10.88 -4.70
C TYR A 72 25.52 -10.36 -3.56
N THR A 73 26.06 -9.63 -2.58
CA THR A 73 25.23 -9.13 -1.47
C THR A 73 25.30 -7.61 -1.30
N ARG A 74 24.27 -7.06 -0.66
CA ARG A 74 24.16 -5.65 -0.28
C ARG A 74 23.60 -5.54 1.14
N SER A 75 23.92 -4.47 1.83
CA SER A 75 23.35 -4.18 3.15
C SER A 75 22.05 -3.40 3.02
N VAL A 76 21.09 -3.68 3.88
CA VAL A 76 19.82 -2.97 3.98
C VAL A 76 19.55 -2.66 5.44
N GLU A 77 19.18 -1.42 5.75
CA GLU A 77 18.64 -1.09 7.06
C GLU A 77 17.15 -1.45 7.10
N GLU A 78 16.76 -2.19 8.13
CA GLU A 78 15.37 -2.52 8.39
C GLU A 78 15.01 -2.18 9.83
N ASP A 79 13.81 -1.65 10.01
CA ASP A 79 13.23 -1.44 11.32
C ASP A 79 12.55 -2.74 11.76
N VAL A 80 13.06 -3.33 12.84
CA VAL A 80 12.48 -4.52 13.47
C VAL A 80 12.14 -4.15 14.91
N GLY A 81 10.87 -3.86 15.16
CA GLY A 81 10.36 -3.53 16.50
C GLY A 81 10.89 -2.19 17.06
N GLY A 82 11.09 -1.18 16.22
CA GLY A 82 11.61 0.13 16.60
C GLY A 82 13.14 0.20 16.68
N GLN A 83 13.84 -0.88 16.31
CA GLN A 83 15.30 -0.93 16.25
C GLN A 83 15.77 -1.09 14.80
N LYS A 84 16.63 -0.17 14.37
CA LYS A 84 17.32 -0.28 13.08
C LYS A 84 18.36 -1.39 13.14
N LYS A 85 18.15 -2.45 12.36
CA LYS A 85 19.12 -3.53 12.16
C LYS A 85 19.62 -3.49 10.72
N THR A 86 20.93 -3.63 10.55
CA THR A 86 21.55 -3.82 9.24
C THR A 86 21.54 -5.30 8.89
N GLN A 87 20.81 -5.64 7.83
CA GLN A 87 20.70 -6.99 7.31
C GLN A 87 21.48 -7.11 6.00
N LEU A 88 22.09 -8.28 5.77
CA LEU A 88 22.72 -8.59 4.49
C LEU A 88 21.71 -9.32 3.61
N VAL A 89 21.54 -8.85 2.37
CA VAL A 89 20.62 -9.47 1.41
C VAL A 89 21.31 -9.75 0.08
N LEU A 90 20.81 -10.72 -0.67
CA LEU A 90 21.24 -10.96 -2.05
C LEU A 90 20.89 -9.74 -2.93
N LYS A 91 21.78 -9.43 -3.87
CA LYS A 91 21.55 -8.39 -4.89
C LYS A 91 20.48 -8.83 -5.88
N GLN A 92 19.78 -7.84 -6.42
CA GLN A 92 19.00 -7.99 -7.64
C GLN A 92 19.88 -7.67 -8.86
N THR A 93 19.33 -7.91 -10.05
CA THR A 93 19.86 -7.40 -11.31
C THR A 93 19.95 -5.87 -11.30
N PRO A 94 20.77 -5.24 -12.17
CA PRO A 94 20.94 -3.78 -12.18
C PRO A 94 19.65 -2.97 -12.39
N ASP A 95 18.65 -3.54 -13.05
CA ASP A 95 17.32 -2.99 -13.25
C ASP A 95 16.36 -3.24 -12.07
N ASP A 96 16.82 -3.95 -11.04
CA ASP A 96 16.05 -4.29 -9.83
C ASP A 96 14.74 -5.00 -10.19
N HIS A 97 14.78 -5.99 -11.09
CA HIS A 97 13.60 -6.78 -11.50
C HIS A 97 13.65 -8.25 -11.12
N GLN A 98 14.83 -8.80 -10.80
CA GLN A 98 14.97 -10.20 -10.41
C GLN A 98 16.22 -10.43 -9.56
N CYS A 99 16.26 -11.56 -8.84
CA CYS A 99 17.44 -12.03 -8.12
C CYS A 99 18.63 -12.25 -9.08
N ILE A 100 19.83 -11.88 -8.65
CA ILE A 100 21.07 -12.01 -9.43
C ILE A 100 21.40 -13.46 -9.85
N PHE A 101 20.84 -14.46 -9.15
CA PHE A 101 21.03 -15.89 -9.44
C PHE A 101 19.96 -16.50 -10.33
N LEU A 102 18.97 -15.72 -10.81
CA LEU A 102 17.99 -16.23 -11.76
C LEU A 102 18.60 -16.30 -13.16
N GLN A 103 18.69 -17.51 -13.71
CA GLN A 103 19.17 -17.78 -15.08
C GLN A 103 18.04 -18.41 -15.89
N GLY A 104 17.45 -17.65 -16.81
CA GLY A 104 16.20 -18.04 -17.47
C GLY A 104 15.10 -18.21 -16.41
N SER A 105 14.53 -19.41 -16.30
CA SER A 105 13.54 -19.76 -15.28
C SER A 105 14.12 -20.50 -14.07
N LYS A 106 15.45 -20.67 -13.98
CA LYS A 106 16.08 -21.51 -12.96
C LYS A 106 17.02 -20.73 -12.05
N CYS A 107 16.95 -20.99 -10.75
CA CYS A 107 17.93 -20.49 -9.79
C CYS A 107 19.26 -21.23 -9.99
N SER A 108 20.34 -20.50 -10.27
CA SER A 108 21.67 -21.09 -10.50
C SER A 108 22.30 -21.67 -9.23
N VAL A 109 21.82 -21.27 -8.05
CA VAL A 109 22.28 -21.76 -6.74
C VAL A 109 21.18 -22.53 -6.00
N TYR A 110 20.26 -23.20 -6.73
CA TYR A 110 19.08 -23.85 -6.14
C TYR A 110 19.42 -24.81 -4.98
N GLN A 111 20.50 -25.59 -5.10
CA GLN A 111 20.93 -26.53 -4.05
C GLN A 111 21.52 -25.85 -2.81
N ALA A 112 21.94 -24.60 -2.91
CA ALA A 112 22.46 -23.78 -1.83
C ALA A 112 21.53 -22.59 -1.53
N SER A 113 20.25 -22.70 -1.90
CA SER A 113 19.30 -21.61 -1.70
C SER A 113 19.13 -21.33 -0.20
N PRO A 114 19.12 -20.06 0.23
CA PRO A 114 18.91 -19.69 1.63
C PRO A 114 17.58 -20.22 2.20
N THR A 115 17.48 -20.29 3.52
CA THR A 115 16.28 -20.69 4.27
C THR A 115 15.05 -19.93 3.83
N GLN A 116 15.16 -18.60 3.64
CA GLN A 116 14.06 -17.77 3.13
C GLN A 116 13.55 -18.28 1.77
N CYS A 117 14.43 -18.69 0.85
CA CYS A 117 14.03 -19.21 -0.46
C CYS A 117 13.46 -20.64 -0.39
N ARG A 118 13.99 -21.48 0.50
CA ARG A 118 13.54 -22.88 0.67
C ARG A 118 12.16 -22.99 1.29
N THR A 119 11.88 -22.10 2.24
CA THR A 119 10.60 -22.05 2.97
C THR A 119 9.46 -21.44 2.16
N PHE A 120 9.69 -20.95 0.93
CA PHE A 120 8.61 -20.46 0.06
C PHE A 120 7.75 -21.64 -0.45
N PRO A 121 6.40 -21.56 -0.41
CA PRO A 121 5.55 -20.40 -0.12
C PRO A 121 5.03 -20.36 1.33
N TRP A 122 5.59 -21.13 2.25
CA TRP A 122 5.13 -21.30 3.64
C TRP A 122 5.54 -20.15 4.57
N TRP A 123 5.64 -18.94 4.05
CA TRP A 123 5.98 -17.78 4.86
C TRP A 123 4.75 -17.34 5.69
N PRO A 124 4.95 -16.86 6.93
CA PRO A 124 3.88 -16.37 7.81
C PRO A 124 2.82 -15.51 7.09
N GLN A 125 3.26 -14.57 6.27
CA GLN A 125 2.39 -13.64 5.54
C GLN A 125 1.49 -14.29 4.50
N HIS A 126 1.84 -15.45 3.93
CA HIS A 126 0.98 -16.16 2.97
C HIS A 126 -0.08 -17.02 3.67
N LEU A 127 0.10 -17.26 4.98
CA LEU A 127 -0.68 -18.23 5.76
C LEU A 127 -1.71 -17.57 6.69
N VAL A 128 -2.12 -16.33 6.40
CA VAL A 128 -2.99 -15.55 7.30
C VAL A 128 -4.49 -15.79 6.98
N PRO A 129 -5.01 -15.40 5.81
CA PRO A 129 -6.27 -15.88 5.21
C PRO A 129 -6.10 -16.36 3.75
N ASP A 130 -7.19 -16.87 3.16
CA ASP A 130 -7.26 -17.21 1.72
C ASP A 130 -6.81 -16.05 0.83
N TYR A 131 -7.09 -14.81 1.24
CA TYR A 131 -6.68 -13.61 0.51
C TYR A 131 -5.16 -13.55 0.29
N ASP A 132 -4.36 -13.81 1.33
CA ASP A 132 -2.90 -13.72 1.19
C ASP A 132 -2.34 -14.94 0.41
N TRP A 133 -2.99 -16.10 0.51
CA TRP A 133 -2.68 -17.25 -0.31
C TRP A 133 -2.95 -17.01 -1.81
N GLN A 134 -4.09 -16.38 -2.13
CA GLN A 134 -4.44 -15.98 -3.50
C GLN A 134 -3.48 -14.91 -4.03
N LEU A 135 -3.09 -13.96 -3.18
CA LEU A 135 -2.09 -12.95 -3.55
C LEU A 135 -0.73 -13.59 -3.86
N ALA A 136 -0.29 -14.56 -3.04
CA ALA A 136 0.91 -15.32 -3.31
C ALA A 136 0.80 -16.15 -4.60
N ALA A 137 -0.39 -16.69 -4.91
CA ALA A 137 -0.65 -17.47 -6.13
C ALA A 137 -0.48 -16.67 -7.41
N ALA A 138 -0.81 -15.38 -7.38
CA ALA A 138 -0.53 -14.50 -8.50
C ALA A 138 0.98 -14.48 -8.83
N GLY A 139 1.86 -14.57 -7.82
CA GLY A 139 3.31 -14.61 -7.96
C GLY A 139 3.92 -16.00 -8.18
N CYS A 140 3.13 -17.08 -8.12
CA CYS A 140 3.63 -18.43 -8.30
C CYS A 140 2.52 -19.37 -8.81
N GLU A 141 2.69 -19.87 -10.04
CA GLU A 141 1.75 -20.81 -10.66
C GLU A 141 1.66 -22.17 -9.96
N GLY A 142 2.63 -22.49 -9.11
CA GLY A 142 2.62 -23.72 -8.31
C GLY A 142 1.71 -23.64 -7.10
N ILE A 143 1.23 -22.44 -6.74
CA ILE A 143 0.25 -22.24 -5.68
C ILE A 143 -1.14 -22.35 -6.32
N HIS A 144 -1.87 -23.39 -5.94
CA HIS A 144 -3.19 -23.64 -6.51
C HIS A 144 -4.28 -23.14 -5.56
N VAL A 145 -5.13 -22.29 -6.10
CA VAL A 145 -6.34 -21.81 -5.43
C VAL A 145 -7.47 -22.69 -5.98
N ALA A 146 -7.91 -23.68 -5.21
CA ALA A 146 -8.79 -24.74 -5.71
C ALA A 146 -10.08 -24.22 -6.37
N GLU A 147 -10.40 -24.70 -7.57
CA GLU A 147 -11.75 -24.65 -8.15
C GLU A 147 -12.52 -25.95 -7.79
N GLU A 148 -13.83 -25.85 -7.57
CA GLU A 148 -14.68 -27.03 -7.44
C GLU A 148 -14.61 -27.85 -8.74
N GLY A 149 -13.95 -29.01 -8.70
CA GLY A 149 -14.05 -30.02 -9.77
C GLY A 149 -12.77 -30.37 -10.53
N GLU A 150 -11.62 -29.74 -10.27
CA GLU A 150 -10.35 -30.17 -10.88
C GLU A 150 -9.55 -31.08 -9.93
N GLU A 151 -9.72 -32.39 -10.12
CA GLU A 151 -8.94 -33.46 -9.49
C GLU A 151 -7.55 -33.60 -10.15
N GLU A 152 -6.73 -32.55 -10.15
CA GLU A 152 -5.29 -32.74 -10.39
C GLU A 152 -4.61 -33.28 -9.12
N LYS A 153 -3.62 -34.17 -9.29
CA LYS A 153 -2.81 -34.78 -8.21
C LYS A 153 -1.84 -33.78 -7.58
N ILE A 154 -2.33 -32.61 -7.17
CA ILE A 154 -1.53 -31.60 -6.51
C ILE A 154 -1.44 -31.95 -5.01
N PRO A 155 -0.24 -31.92 -4.40
CA PRO A 155 -0.09 -32.12 -2.97
C PRO A 155 -0.94 -31.14 -2.15
N VAL A 156 -1.63 -31.68 -1.15
CA VAL A 156 -2.46 -30.93 -0.21
C VAL A 156 -1.77 -30.94 1.15
N PHE A 157 -1.67 -29.76 1.77
CA PHE A 157 -1.06 -29.56 3.07
C PHE A 157 -2.06 -28.93 4.03
N SER A 158 -2.09 -29.43 5.27
CA SER A 158 -2.72 -28.76 6.41
C SER A 158 -1.77 -27.71 7.00
N PHE A 159 -2.28 -26.90 7.94
CA PHE A 159 -1.41 -26.01 8.72
C PHE A 159 -0.32 -26.79 9.46
N ASP A 160 -0.65 -27.95 10.05
CA ASP A 160 0.31 -28.75 10.81
C ASP A 160 1.46 -29.27 9.93
N ASP A 161 1.18 -29.55 8.65
CA ASP A 161 2.20 -29.98 7.69
C ASP A 161 3.19 -28.84 7.34
N VAL A 162 2.76 -27.58 7.39
CA VAL A 162 3.57 -26.42 6.94
C VAL A 162 4.15 -25.59 8.09
N MET A 163 3.67 -25.77 9.32
CA MET A 163 4.22 -25.08 10.51
C MET A 163 5.72 -25.27 10.68
N PRO A 164 6.32 -26.45 10.45
CA PRO A 164 7.78 -26.59 10.53
C PRO A 164 8.54 -25.61 9.63
N GLU A 165 8.10 -25.47 8.37
CA GLU A 165 8.71 -24.52 7.41
C GLU A 165 8.50 -23.06 7.82
N THR A 166 7.34 -22.77 8.40
CA THR A 166 6.99 -21.43 8.91
C THR A 166 7.89 -21.04 10.10
N ILE A 167 8.10 -21.97 11.04
CA ILE A 167 8.99 -21.79 12.19
C ILE A 167 10.43 -21.55 11.72
N LEU A 168 10.91 -22.36 10.78
CA LEU A 168 12.23 -22.20 10.18
C LEU A 168 12.41 -20.82 9.56
N HIS A 169 11.41 -20.34 8.82
CA HIS A 169 11.40 -19.00 8.25
C HIS A 169 11.50 -17.92 9.32
N ASP A 170 10.74 -18.02 10.40
CA ASP A 170 10.73 -17.01 11.46
C ASP A 170 12.03 -17.01 12.29
N ILE A 171 12.60 -18.17 12.60
CA ILE A 171 13.91 -18.26 13.26
C ILE A 171 14.98 -17.63 12.36
N HIS A 172 14.98 -17.92 11.06
CA HIS A 172 15.89 -17.28 10.12
C HIS A 172 15.71 -15.77 10.07
N ARG A 173 14.46 -15.30 10.01
CA ARG A 173 14.11 -13.87 9.97
C ARG A 173 14.52 -13.11 11.23
N SER A 174 14.60 -13.77 12.38
CA SER A 174 15.05 -13.14 13.63
C SER A 174 16.55 -12.78 13.62
N GLY A 175 17.32 -13.35 12.68
CA GLY A 175 18.74 -13.11 12.49
C GLY A 175 19.64 -14.20 13.08
N GLU A 176 19.08 -15.34 13.47
CA GLU A 176 19.86 -16.48 13.93
C GLU A 176 20.76 -17.04 12.83
N ASN A 177 21.93 -17.54 13.23
CA ASN A 177 23.01 -17.89 12.32
C ASN A 177 23.11 -19.40 12.09
N TYR A 178 22.09 -19.96 11.45
CA TYR A 178 21.97 -21.39 11.12
C TYR A 178 21.64 -21.58 9.64
N THR A 179 22.08 -22.70 9.06
CA THR A 179 21.60 -23.14 7.74
C THR A 179 20.20 -23.73 7.85
N TYR A 180 19.54 -23.91 6.71
CA TYR A 180 18.23 -24.57 6.66
C TYR A 180 18.27 -25.98 7.28
N ASP A 181 19.28 -26.78 6.92
CA ASP A 181 19.43 -28.15 7.40
C ASP A 181 19.71 -28.20 8.91
N GLU A 182 20.48 -27.24 9.43
CA GLU A 182 20.71 -27.07 10.88
C GLU A 182 19.41 -26.75 11.61
N LEU A 183 18.59 -25.83 11.08
CA LEU A 183 17.30 -25.49 11.67
C LEU A 183 16.31 -26.66 11.63
N GLN A 184 16.30 -27.44 10.53
CA GLN A 184 15.49 -28.66 10.44
C GLN A 184 15.88 -29.65 11.53
N GLN A 185 17.18 -29.89 11.73
CA GLN A 185 17.65 -30.80 12.78
C GLN A 185 17.30 -30.27 14.17
N MET A 186 17.52 -28.99 14.43
CA MET A 186 17.16 -28.37 15.71
C MET A 186 15.67 -28.49 16.02
N LEU A 187 14.80 -28.28 15.03
CA LEU A 187 13.36 -28.42 15.21
C LEU A 187 12.96 -29.89 15.43
N CYS A 188 13.61 -30.84 14.77
CA CYS A 188 13.42 -32.27 15.02
C CYS A 188 13.77 -32.62 16.48
N ASP A 189 14.95 -32.21 16.95
CA ASP A 189 15.41 -32.44 18.32
C ASP A 189 14.46 -31.77 19.34
N LEU A 190 14.01 -30.55 19.06
CA LEU A 190 13.08 -29.81 19.92
C LEU A 190 11.73 -30.51 20.06
N ARG A 191 11.22 -31.11 18.99
CA ARG A 191 9.95 -31.87 19.02
C ARG A 191 10.04 -33.15 19.85
N GLU A 192 11.22 -33.71 20.05
CA GLU A 192 11.41 -34.87 20.94
C GLU A 192 11.35 -34.47 22.42
N VAL A 193 11.89 -33.30 22.77
CA VAL A 193 11.94 -32.81 24.16
C VAL A 193 10.70 -32.00 24.55
N GLU A 194 10.10 -31.28 23.60
CA GLU A 194 8.91 -30.44 23.75
C GLU A 194 7.90 -30.73 22.62
N PRO A 195 7.15 -31.85 22.71
CA PRO A 195 6.23 -32.27 21.64
C PRO A 195 5.12 -31.25 21.32
N GLU A 196 4.80 -30.38 22.28
CA GLU A 196 3.76 -29.34 22.13
C GLU A 196 4.29 -28.05 21.49
N PHE A 197 5.60 -27.89 21.28
CA PHE A 197 6.21 -26.63 20.80
C PHE A 197 5.56 -26.12 19.51
N VAL A 198 5.37 -27.01 18.52
CA VAL A 198 4.77 -26.63 17.23
C VAL A 198 3.30 -26.20 17.40
N ALA A 199 2.56 -26.88 18.28
CA ALA A 199 1.17 -26.52 18.57
C ALA A 199 1.07 -25.18 19.31
N GLN A 200 1.98 -24.91 20.24
CA GLN A 200 2.07 -23.62 20.94
C GLN A 200 2.45 -22.49 19.98
N TYR A 201 3.46 -22.68 19.13
CA TYR A 201 3.82 -21.72 18.09
C TYR A 201 2.65 -21.47 17.12
N LYS A 202 1.94 -22.51 16.70
CA LYS A 202 0.75 -22.38 15.84
C LYS A 202 -0.34 -21.53 16.50
N ALA A 203 -0.59 -21.73 17.79
CA ALA A 203 -1.54 -20.91 18.55
C ALA A 203 -1.09 -19.44 18.61
N GLU A 204 0.17 -19.17 18.97
CA GLU A 204 0.72 -17.81 18.97
C GLU A 204 0.69 -17.15 17.59
N PHE A 205 1.04 -17.91 16.54
CA PHE A 205 0.98 -17.43 15.15
C PHE A 205 -0.43 -16.96 14.80
N PHE A 206 -1.45 -17.71 15.20
CA PHE A 206 -2.84 -17.33 14.93
C PHE A 206 -3.31 -16.12 15.72
N GLU A 207 -2.79 -15.90 16.92
CA GLU A 207 -3.05 -14.68 17.71
C GLU A 207 -2.35 -13.45 17.14
N LYS A 208 -1.10 -13.60 16.70
CA LYS A 208 -0.23 -12.50 16.22
C LYS A 208 -0.50 -12.09 14.78
N PHE A 209 -0.99 -13.03 13.95
CA PHE A 209 -1.28 -12.82 12.54
C PHE A 209 -2.75 -13.15 12.28
N SER A 210 -3.56 -12.11 12.35
CA SER A 210 -4.99 -12.21 12.10
C SER A 210 -5.38 -11.27 10.97
N ARG A 211 -6.03 -11.83 9.96
CA ARG A 211 -6.75 -11.04 8.95
C ARG A 211 -8.13 -11.63 8.78
N ARG A 212 -9.14 -10.83 9.09
CA ARG A 212 -10.54 -11.20 9.05
C ARG A 212 -11.22 -10.51 7.88
N ILE A 213 -11.95 -11.29 7.09
CA ILE A 213 -12.85 -10.74 6.07
C ILE A 213 -14.10 -10.27 6.78
N VAL A 214 -14.31 -8.95 6.79
CA VAL A 214 -15.47 -8.30 7.42
C VAL A 214 -16.66 -8.29 6.47
N PHE A 215 -16.38 -8.04 5.20
CA PHE A 215 -17.39 -8.00 4.16
C PHE A 215 -16.76 -8.41 2.83
N ARG A 216 -17.58 -9.02 1.98
CA ARG A 216 -17.18 -9.39 0.64
C ARG A 216 -18.38 -9.59 -0.27
N ASP A 217 -18.19 -9.21 -1.53
CA ASP A 217 -19.01 -9.63 -2.65
C ASP A 217 -18.11 -9.97 -3.86
N ASP A 218 -18.67 -9.96 -5.08
CA ASP A 218 -17.96 -10.31 -6.30
C ASP A 218 -16.88 -9.28 -6.69
N GLU A 219 -17.08 -8.01 -6.35
CA GLU A 219 -16.22 -6.90 -6.81
C GLU A 219 -15.22 -6.46 -5.75
N VAL A 220 -15.56 -6.59 -4.46
CA VAL A 220 -14.78 -5.97 -3.38
C VAL A 220 -14.62 -6.85 -2.14
N THR A 221 -13.61 -6.53 -1.33
CA THR A 221 -13.37 -7.14 -0.02
C THR A 221 -12.98 -6.08 1.01
N VAL A 222 -13.54 -6.20 2.22
CA VAL A 222 -13.17 -5.41 3.41
C VAL A 222 -12.51 -6.32 4.44
N LEU A 223 -11.36 -5.91 4.96
CA LEU A 223 -10.49 -6.73 5.79
C LEU A 223 -10.13 -5.98 7.08
N ASP A 224 -10.26 -6.64 8.24
CA ASP A 224 -9.59 -6.23 9.47
C ASP A 224 -8.27 -6.99 9.58
N SER A 225 -7.17 -6.30 9.83
CA SER A 225 -5.83 -6.89 9.90
C SER A 225 -5.13 -6.51 11.21
N CYS A 226 -4.54 -7.51 11.86
CA CYS A 226 -3.63 -7.36 12.99
C CYS A 226 -2.38 -8.20 12.71
N PHE A 227 -1.23 -7.53 12.68
CA PHE A 227 0.05 -8.15 12.37
C PHE A 227 1.08 -7.80 13.44
N GLU A 228 1.93 -8.76 13.79
CA GLU A 228 3.04 -8.55 14.72
C GLU A 228 3.95 -7.39 14.26
N GLY A 229 4.20 -6.45 15.17
CA GLY A 229 5.01 -5.25 14.90
C GLY A 229 4.26 -4.09 14.25
N ALA A 230 2.97 -4.24 13.91
CA ALA A 230 2.11 -3.09 13.61
C ALA A 230 1.77 -2.35 14.90
N SER A 231 1.72 -1.01 14.85
CA SER A 231 1.37 -0.19 16.02
C SER A 231 -0.10 -0.35 16.42
N LYS A 232 -0.98 -0.61 15.44
CA LYS A 232 -2.43 -0.76 15.60
C LYS A 232 -2.99 -1.73 14.54
N PRO A 233 -4.11 -2.40 14.82
CA PRO A 233 -4.87 -3.09 13.79
C PRO A 233 -5.41 -2.10 12.76
N THR A 234 -5.72 -2.57 11.56
CA THR A 234 -6.25 -1.73 10.48
C THR A 234 -7.46 -2.37 9.82
N ARG A 235 -8.37 -1.53 9.33
CA ARG A 235 -9.41 -1.91 8.37
C ARG A 235 -9.03 -1.42 6.99
N SER A 236 -9.03 -2.30 6.01
CA SER A 236 -8.73 -1.98 4.62
C SER A 236 -9.84 -2.40 3.66
N PHE A 237 -9.88 -1.72 2.52
CA PHE A 237 -10.79 -1.96 1.40
C PHE A 237 -9.97 -2.19 0.13
N VAL A 238 -10.32 -3.22 -0.63
CA VAL A 238 -9.65 -3.65 -1.87
C VAL A 238 -10.68 -4.08 -2.91
N PHE A 239 -10.34 -3.90 -4.20
CA PHE A 239 -11.07 -4.51 -5.30
C PHE A 239 -10.55 -5.92 -5.59
N ASN A 240 -11.44 -6.86 -5.88
CA ASN A 240 -11.14 -8.27 -6.02
C ASN A 240 -10.27 -8.62 -7.25
N ASP A 241 -10.35 -7.81 -8.30
CA ASP A 241 -9.52 -7.94 -9.51
C ASP A 241 -8.09 -7.40 -9.32
N ARG A 242 -7.82 -6.67 -8.22
CA ARG A 242 -6.53 -6.06 -7.89
C ARG A 242 -6.24 -6.04 -6.40
N LEU A 243 -6.29 -7.22 -5.78
CA LEU A 243 -6.02 -7.45 -4.35
C LEU A 243 -4.69 -6.80 -3.87
N HIS A 244 -3.67 -6.68 -4.72
CA HIS A 244 -2.41 -6.04 -4.35
C HIS A 244 -2.50 -4.52 -4.10
N LEU A 245 -3.61 -3.87 -4.47
CA LEU A 245 -3.84 -2.44 -4.34
C LEU A 245 -4.86 -2.14 -3.24
N THR A 246 -4.35 -1.77 -2.07
CA THR A 246 -5.19 -1.19 -1.01
C THR A 246 -5.73 0.17 -1.45
N GLN A 247 -7.05 0.24 -1.61
CA GLN A 247 -7.76 1.45 -2.02
C GLN A 247 -7.94 2.41 -0.85
N SER A 248 -8.29 1.88 0.33
CA SER A 248 -8.43 2.68 1.55
C SER A 248 -8.02 1.85 2.75
N GLU A 249 -7.37 2.49 3.72
CA GLU A 249 -6.94 1.85 4.96
C GLU A 249 -7.05 2.84 6.11
N VAL A 250 -7.58 2.38 7.23
CA VAL A 250 -7.76 3.16 8.45
C VAL A 250 -7.35 2.33 9.66
N ALA A 251 -6.72 2.96 10.64
CA ALA A 251 -6.37 2.29 11.88
C ALA A 251 -7.63 2.05 12.73
N LEU A 252 -7.61 0.96 13.49
CA LEU A 252 -8.61 0.61 14.49
C LEU A 252 -7.99 0.81 15.87
N ILE A 253 -8.81 1.16 16.87
CA ILE A 253 -8.35 1.25 18.25
C ILE A 253 -7.95 -0.14 18.77
N GLU A 254 -8.77 -1.15 18.45
CA GLU A 254 -8.54 -2.55 18.76
C GLU A 254 -9.19 -3.46 17.71
N MET A 255 -8.86 -4.76 17.73
CA MET A 255 -9.51 -5.72 16.84
C MET A 255 -10.97 -5.92 17.26
N PRO A 256 -11.96 -5.76 16.37
CA PRO A 256 -13.36 -5.89 16.75
C PRO A 256 -13.71 -7.33 17.11
N ASP A 257 -14.56 -7.58 18.10
CA ASP A 257 -15.05 -8.93 18.43
C ASP A 257 -15.88 -9.50 17.26
N GLU A 258 -15.59 -10.75 16.85
CA GLU A 258 -16.34 -11.46 15.80
C GLU A 258 -17.84 -11.58 16.10
N LYS A 259 -18.21 -11.60 17.38
CA LYS A 259 -19.61 -11.74 17.82
C LYS A 259 -20.33 -10.41 17.98
N SER A 260 -19.61 -9.29 17.88
CA SER A 260 -20.21 -7.97 18.02
C SER A 260 -20.73 -7.46 16.68
N ASN A 261 -21.98 -7.01 16.68
CA ASN A 261 -22.56 -6.28 15.55
C ASN A 261 -22.34 -4.76 15.64
N SER A 262 -21.56 -4.28 16.63
CA SER A 262 -21.25 -2.86 16.76
C SER A 262 -20.21 -2.43 15.73
N GLU A 263 -20.36 -1.24 15.18
CA GLU A 263 -19.31 -0.60 14.39
C GLU A 263 -18.04 -0.44 15.27
N PRO A 264 -16.85 -0.75 14.75
CA PRO A 264 -15.64 -0.61 15.55
C PRO A 264 -15.24 0.84 15.74
N GLU A 265 -14.45 1.08 16.78
CA GLU A 265 -13.82 2.39 16.97
C GLU A 265 -12.61 2.54 16.03
N PHE A 266 -12.67 3.58 15.21
CA PHE A 266 -11.60 3.92 14.28
C PHE A 266 -10.63 4.91 14.90
N ASP A 267 -9.34 4.65 14.74
CA ASP A 267 -8.30 5.61 15.03
C ASP A 267 -8.03 6.48 13.79
N ARG A 268 -8.42 7.74 13.88
CA ARG A 268 -8.18 8.75 12.84
C ARG A 268 -7.00 9.65 13.17
N SER A 269 -6.14 9.34 14.15
CA SER A 269 -5.03 10.21 14.52
C SER A 269 -3.97 10.36 13.41
N GLY A 270 -3.91 9.41 12.47
CA GLY A 270 -2.98 9.41 11.34
C GLY A 270 -3.54 8.73 10.10
N LEU A 271 -2.75 8.74 9.02
CA LEU A 271 -3.08 8.13 7.72
C LEU A 271 -2.16 6.95 7.43
N ALA A 272 -2.72 5.83 6.97
CA ALA A 272 -1.96 4.63 6.64
C ALA A 272 -1.22 4.74 5.29
N LEU A 273 -1.75 5.51 4.34
CA LEU A 273 -1.20 5.62 2.99
C LEU A 273 -0.37 6.90 2.84
N ASP A 274 0.90 6.75 2.42
CA ASP A 274 1.79 7.89 2.17
C ASP A 274 1.26 8.88 1.12
N VAL A 275 0.49 8.39 0.14
CA VAL A 275 -0.16 9.27 -0.83
C VAL A 275 -1.23 10.15 -0.18
N HIS A 276 -2.02 9.64 0.76
CA HIS A 276 -3.00 10.45 1.49
C HIS A 276 -2.30 11.50 2.37
N ARG A 277 -1.15 11.15 2.97
CA ARG A 277 -0.29 12.12 3.68
C ARG A 277 0.19 13.22 2.73
N ALA A 278 0.68 12.86 1.53
CA ALA A 278 1.10 13.82 0.51
C ALA A 278 -0.05 14.73 0.06
N LEU A 279 -1.25 14.18 -0.17
CA LEU A 279 -2.43 14.95 -0.57
C LEU A 279 -2.92 15.92 0.51
N CYS A 280 -2.44 15.81 1.75
CA CYS A 280 -2.69 16.79 2.80
C CYS A 280 -1.75 18.01 2.74
N MET A 281 -0.59 17.94 2.06
CA MET A 281 0.41 19.01 2.04
C MET A 281 -0.13 20.40 1.64
N PRO A 282 -1.02 20.52 0.62
CA PRO A 282 -1.57 21.82 0.21
C PRO A 282 -2.26 22.61 1.31
N LEU A 283 -2.80 21.95 2.34
CA LEU A 283 -3.47 22.62 3.46
C LEU A 283 -2.52 23.54 4.25
N ALA A 284 -1.21 23.30 4.21
CA ALA A 284 -0.21 24.20 4.81
C ALA A 284 0.15 25.39 3.92
N TRP A 285 -0.20 25.35 2.64
CA TRP A 285 0.14 26.36 1.63
C TRP A 285 -1.03 27.27 1.30
N LEU A 286 -2.26 26.86 1.65
CA LEU A 286 -3.46 27.68 1.56
C LEU A 286 -3.48 28.78 2.65
N PRO A 287 -4.14 29.92 2.42
CA PRO A 287 -4.25 31.01 3.40
C PRO A 287 -4.83 30.53 4.73
N ARG A 288 -4.24 30.98 5.84
CA ARG A 288 -4.65 30.60 7.20
C ARG A 288 -6.03 31.17 7.56
N PRO A 289 -6.73 30.64 8.57
CA PRO A 289 -8.06 31.13 8.97
C PRO A 289 -8.12 32.63 9.31
N ASP A 290 -7.03 33.21 9.82
CA ASP A 290 -6.90 34.64 10.11
C ASP A 290 -6.70 35.51 8.86
N GLN A 291 -6.33 34.89 7.74
CA GLN A 291 -6.02 35.55 6.47
C GLN A 291 -7.16 35.48 5.45
N ARG A 292 -8.29 34.84 5.80
CA ARG A 292 -9.43 34.64 4.89
C ARG A 292 -10.77 34.89 5.57
N SER A 293 -11.78 35.23 4.78
CA SER A 293 -13.13 35.57 5.26
C SER A 293 -14.04 34.35 5.42
N LEU A 294 -13.75 33.25 4.74
CA LEU A 294 -14.56 32.03 4.73
C LEU A 294 -13.70 30.79 5.03
N PRO A 295 -14.26 29.74 5.67
CA PRO A 295 -13.60 28.45 5.82
C PRO A 295 -13.35 27.78 4.47
N LEU A 296 -12.40 26.82 4.43
CA LEU A 296 -12.05 26.10 3.20
C LEU A 296 -13.23 25.30 2.64
N ARG A 297 -13.27 25.20 1.32
CA ARG A 297 -14.06 24.25 0.56
C ARG A 297 -13.13 23.32 -0.20
N VAL A 298 -13.17 22.05 0.17
CA VAL A 298 -12.32 21.01 -0.41
C VAL A 298 -13.20 19.97 -1.11
N SER A 299 -12.80 19.56 -2.31
CA SER A 299 -13.42 18.43 -3.00
C SER A 299 -12.41 17.31 -3.21
N VAL A 300 -12.77 16.08 -2.84
CA VAL A 300 -11.97 14.87 -3.05
C VAL A 300 -12.68 14.02 -4.10
N LEU A 301 -12.11 13.95 -5.30
CA LEU A 301 -12.56 13.08 -6.38
C LEU A 301 -11.85 11.73 -6.25
N GLY A 302 -12.62 10.66 -6.19
CA GLY A 302 -12.10 9.33 -5.83
C GLY A 302 -12.02 9.18 -4.32
N ALA A 303 -13.13 9.42 -3.62
CA ALA A 303 -13.14 9.37 -2.16
C ALA A 303 -12.96 7.95 -1.60
N GLY A 304 -13.22 6.90 -2.39
CA GLY A 304 -13.09 5.51 -1.97
C GLY A 304 -13.90 5.25 -0.70
N ALA A 305 -13.28 4.58 0.28
CA ALA A 305 -13.91 4.35 1.58
C ALA A 305 -13.89 5.58 2.53
N CYS A 306 -13.62 6.78 1.99
CA CYS A 306 -13.54 8.06 2.70
C CYS A 306 -12.46 8.16 3.78
N ALA A 307 -11.37 7.39 3.68
CA ALA A 307 -10.27 7.48 4.64
C ALA A 307 -9.67 8.89 4.73
N LEU A 308 -9.33 9.51 3.59
CA LEU A 308 -8.83 10.88 3.54
C LEU A 308 -9.89 11.91 3.95
N PRO A 309 -11.13 11.90 3.41
CA PRO A 309 -12.17 12.82 3.86
C PRO A 309 -12.45 12.80 5.36
N LEU A 310 -12.63 11.62 5.96
CA LEU A 310 -12.91 11.51 7.40
C LEU A 310 -11.71 11.95 8.25
N PHE A 311 -10.49 11.71 7.79
CA PHE A 311 -9.29 12.24 8.44
C PHE A 311 -9.27 13.78 8.42
N LEU A 312 -9.56 14.41 7.27
CA LEU A 312 -9.62 15.88 7.18
C LEU A 312 -10.72 16.46 8.07
N LEU A 313 -11.86 15.78 8.15
CA LEU A 313 -13.01 16.18 8.98
C LEU A 313 -12.68 16.18 10.48
N GLU A 314 -11.96 15.15 10.93
CA GLU A 314 -11.53 14.97 12.33
C GLU A 314 -10.56 16.07 12.79
N HIS A 315 -9.61 16.45 11.92
CA HIS A 315 -8.48 17.31 12.29
C HIS A 315 -8.65 18.79 11.96
N HIS A 316 -9.75 19.18 11.34
CA HIS A 316 -10.04 20.58 11.05
C HIS A 316 -11.33 20.99 11.73
N SER A 317 -11.34 22.17 12.35
CA SER A 317 -12.55 22.76 12.90
C SER A 317 -13.47 23.30 11.80
N SER A 318 -14.72 23.62 12.14
CA SER A 318 -15.66 24.28 11.22
C SER A 318 -15.24 25.69 10.78
N LYS A 319 -14.28 26.31 11.49
CA LYS A 319 -13.66 27.59 11.09
C LYS A 319 -12.58 27.39 10.02
N GLU A 320 -11.96 26.20 10.00
CA GLU A 320 -10.90 25.86 9.06
C GLU A 320 -11.45 25.20 7.80
N LEU A 321 -12.34 24.24 7.95
CA LEU A 321 -12.96 23.50 6.85
C LEU A 321 -14.47 23.67 6.97
N GLY A 322 -15.07 24.37 6.01
CA GLY A 322 -16.51 24.66 6.00
C GLY A 322 -17.30 23.66 5.17
N ARG A 323 -16.66 23.05 4.16
CA ARG A 323 -17.28 22.02 3.33
C ARG A 323 -16.25 21.07 2.76
N LEU A 324 -16.60 19.79 2.79
CA LEU A 324 -15.82 18.68 2.26
C LEU A 324 -16.72 17.82 1.38
N ASP A 325 -16.56 17.96 0.07
CA ASP A 325 -17.29 17.18 -0.92
C ASP A 325 -16.48 15.93 -1.28
N ALA A 326 -16.98 14.75 -0.90
CA ALA A 326 -16.38 13.45 -1.23
C ALA A 326 -17.15 12.85 -2.41
N VAL A 327 -16.47 12.66 -3.54
CA VAL A 327 -17.09 12.25 -4.81
C VAL A 327 -16.61 10.85 -5.16
N GLU A 328 -17.56 9.92 -5.28
CA GLU A 328 -17.32 8.51 -5.56
C GLU A 328 -18.47 7.98 -6.43
N PRO A 329 -18.24 7.60 -7.70
CA PRO A 329 -19.31 7.19 -8.61
C PRO A 329 -19.94 5.84 -8.26
N SER A 330 -19.24 4.95 -7.54
CA SER A 330 -19.75 3.62 -7.22
C SER A 330 -20.70 3.64 -6.03
N SER A 331 -21.95 3.28 -6.27
CA SER A 331 -22.95 3.07 -5.22
C SER A 331 -22.51 2.01 -4.21
N GLN A 332 -21.80 0.98 -4.69
CA GLN A 332 -21.29 -0.10 -3.85
C GLN A 332 -20.16 0.40 -2.93
N VAL A 333 -19.20 1.16 -3.46
CA VAL A 333 -18.11 1.75 -2.66
C VAL A 333 -18.68 2.72 -1.62
N ASN A 334 -19.65 3.57 -2.00
CA ASN A 334 -20.35 4.45 -1.07
C ASN A 334 -21.10 3.68 0.02
N ALA A 335 -21.75 2.57 -0.33
CA ALA A 335 -22.39 1.70 0.66
C ALA A 335 -21.36 1.11 1.62
N ILE A 336 -20.22 0.62 1.11
CA ILE A 336 -19.13 0.08 1.94
C ILE A 336 -18.58 1.14 2.89
N ALA A 337 -18.32 2.35 2.39
CA ALA A 337 -17.82 3.45 3.21
C ALA A 337 -18.78 3.77 4.37
N LYS A 338 -20.09 3.79 4.09
CA LYS A 338 -21.16 4.01 5.09
C LYS A 338 -21.23 2.91 6.13
N HIS A 339 -21.17 1.65 5.72
CA HIS A 339 -21.42 0.51 6.61
C HIS A 339 -20.17 0.05 7.37
N PHE A 340 -18.97 0.26 6.82
CA PHE A 340 -17.74 -0.36 7.34
C PHE A 340 -16.64 0.64 7.71
N PHE A 341 -16.77 1.92 7.38
CA PHE A 341 -15.71 2.93 7.60
C PHE A 341 -16.15 4.16 8.40
N GLY A 342 -17.34 4.15 9.02
CA GLY A 342 -17.82 5.25 9.86
C GLY A 342 -18.36 6.45 9.09
N VAL A 343 -18.62 6.33 7.78
CA VAL A 343 -19.19 7.45 7.00
C VAL A 343 -20.64 7.73 7.40
N GLU A 344 -21.45 6.71 7.67
CA GLU A 344 -22.85 6.89 8.08
C GLU A 344 -22.95 7.70 9.38
N ALA A 345 -22.13 7.34 10.38
CA ALA A 345 -22.03 8.09 11.63
C ALA A 345 -21.56 9.53 11.40
N ALA A 346 -20.55 9.74 10.55
CA ALA A 346 -20.04 11.09 10.25
C ALA A 346 -21.11 11.97 9.59
N LEU A 347 -21.88 11.43 8.63
CA LEU A 347 -22.95 12.16 7.94
C LEU A 347 -24.09 12.60 8.87
N GLN A 348 -24.34 11.84 9.94
CA GLN A 348 -25.37 12.18 10.92
C GLN A 348 -24.96 13.32 11.87
N HIS A 349 -23.65 13.50 12.11
CA HIS A 349 -23.14 14.39 13.14
C HIS A 349 -22.39 15.62 12.59
N ASP A 350 -21.88 15.56 11.36
CA ASP A 350 -21.08 16.62 10.78
C ASP A 350 -21.63 17.07 9.40
N PRO A 351 -22.27 18.25 9.33
CA PRO A 351 -22.87 18.75 8.09
C PRO A 351 -21.84 19.20 7.05
N ARG A 352 -20.54 19.22 7.39
CA ARG A 352 -19.49 19.62 6.46
C ARG A 352 -19.20 18.56 5.42
N LEU A 353 -19.37 17.28 5.76
CA LEU A 353 -19.16 16.16 4.85
C LEU A 353 -20.38 15.97 3.94
N VAL A 354 -20.15 15.93 2.63
CA VAL A 354 -21.19 15.63 1.64
C VAL A 354 -20.67 14.57 0.67
N ILE A 355 -21.38 13.45 0.57
CA ILE A 355 -21.09 12.39 -0.41
C ILE A 355 -21.85 12.68 -1.71
N HIS A 356 -21.16 12.56 -2.84
CA HIS A 356 -21.74 12.67 -4.19
C HIS A 356 -21.50 11.37 -4.96
N GLU A 357 -22.59 10.69 -5.31
CA GLU A 357 -22.58 9.48 -6.13
C GLU A 357 -22.70 9.84 -7.61
N GLU A 358 -21.58 10.29 -8.18
CA GLU A 358 -21.47 10.67 -9.59
C GLU A 358 -20.01 10.70 -10.04
N MET A 359 -19.78 10.78 -11.35
CA MET A 359 -18.43 10.95 -11.89
C MET A 359 -17.85 12.30 -11.48
N GLY A 360 -16.53 12.35 -11.25
CA GLY A 360 -15.85 13.58 -10.86
C GLY A 360 -16.00 14.70 -11.89
N GLU A 361 -15.98 14.35 -13.18
CA GLU A 361 -16.23 15.25 -14.30
C GLU A 361 -17.63 15.88 -14.24
N ASP A 362 -18.65 15.06 -13.98
CA ASP A 362 -20.04 15.51 -13.87
C ASP A 362 -20.24 16.41 -12.65
N PHE A 363 -19.61 16.05 -11.52
CA PHE A 363 -19.66 16.82 -10.29
C PHE A 363 -19.11 18.23 -10.49
N LEU A 364 -17.93 18.34 -11.12
CA LEU A 364 -17.32 19.63 -11.42
C LEU A 364 -18.13 20.42 -12.46
N ALA A 365 -18.69 19.76 -13.47
CA ALA A 365 -19.49 20.41 -14.50
C ALA A 365 -20.77 21.05 -13.94
N LYS A 366 -21.33 20.49 -12.85
CA LYS A 366 -22.51 21.03 -12.15
C LYS A 366 -22.19 22.21 -11.23
N GLN A 367 -20.93 22.47 -10.90
CA GLN A 367 -20.56 23.58 -10.03
C GLN A 367 -20.78 24.93 -10.73
N LYS A 368 -21.41 25.87 -10.01
CA LYS A 368 -21.67 27.24 -10.51
C LYS A 368 -20.42 28.10 -10.36
N GLU A 369 -20.26 29.11 -11.22
CA GLU A 369 -19.14 30.08 -11.24
C GLU A 369 -18.99 30.97 -9.97
N GLY A 370 -19.67 30.64 -8.86
CA GLY A 370 -19.46 31.24 -7.54
C GLY A 370 -19.25 30.22 -6.41
N ASN A 371 -19.32 28.92 -6.72
CA ASN A 371 -18.98 27.82 -5.80
C ASN A 371 -17.49 27.49 -5.94
N VAL A 372 -16.66 28.49 -5.71
CA VAL A 372 -15.21 28.34 -5.81
C VAL A 372 -14.69 27.42 -4.72
N LEU A 373 -13.72 26.59 -5.10
CA LEU A 373 -13.04 25.61 -4.27
C LEU A 373 -11.66 26.15 -3.91
N ASP A 374 -11.22 25.92 -2.68
CA ASP A 374 -9.84 26.21 -2.29
C ASP A 374 -8.89 25.11 -2.74
N MET A 375 -9.40 23.88 -2.76
CA MET A 375 -8.62 22.70 -3.10
C MET A 375 -9.48 21.65 -3.80
N VAL A 376 -8.93 21.08 -4.87
CA VAL A 376 -9.46 19.89 -5.53
C VAL A 376 -8.39 18.80 -5.41
N VAL A 377 -8.79 17.64 -4.93
CA VAL A 377 -7.96 16.45 -4.83
C VAL A 377 -8.44 15.45 -5.88
N LEU A 378 -7.52 14.99 -6.71
CA LEU A 378 -7.74 13.94 -7.70
C LEU A 378 -7.01 12.67 -7.23
N ASP A 379 -7.75 11.77 -6.58
CA ASP A 379 -7.28 10.46 -6.11
C ASP A 379 -8.09 9.33 -6.75
N VAL A 380 -8.24 9.40 -8.07
CA VAL A 380 -9.06 8.47 -8.86
C VAL A 380 -8.15 7.46 -9.55
N GLU A 381 -8.42 6.18 -9.35
CA GLU A 381 -7.72 5.07 -10.01
C GLU A 381 -8.59 4.54 -11.17
N ALA A 382 -8.00 4.37 -12.35
CA ALA A 382 -8.74 4.02 -13.57
C ALA A 382 -9.10 2.52 -13.68
N GLY A 383 -8.61 1.67 -12.77
CA GLY A 383 -8.77 0.22 -12.77
C GLY A 383 -7.86 -0.48 -13.77
N GLU A 384 -7.78 0.06 -14.99
CA GLU A 384 -6.87 -0.38 -16.06
C GLU A 384 -5.92 0.74 -16.48
N SER A 385 -4.68 0.36 -16.83
CA SER A 385 -3.69 1.28 -17.37
C SER A 385 -4.04 1.64 -18.82
N CYS A 386 -4.19 2.94 -19.09
CA CYS A 386 -4.41 3.47 -20.43
C CYS A 386 -3.23 4.37 -20.81
N ASP A 387 -2.56 4.07 -21.92
CA ASP A 387 -1.31 4.74 -22.35
C ASP A 387 -0.22 4.76 -21.26
N GLY A 388 -0.17 3.72 -20.42
CA GLY A 388 0.79 3.61 -19.31
C GLY A 388 0.43 4.46 -18.08
N VAL A 389 -0.77 5.06 -18.05
CA VAL A 389 -1.31 5.81 -16.91
C VAL A 389 -2.41 5.00 -16.24
N ARG A 390 -2.24 4.69 -14.95
CA ARG A 390 -3.22 4.00 -14.12
C ARG A 390 -4.06 4.95 -13.28
N ALA A 391 -3.46 6.06 -12.86
CA ALA A 391 -4.17 7.13 -12.16
C ALA A 391 -3.58 8.48 -12.57
N PRO A 392 -4.40 9.52 -12.77
CA PRO A 392 -5.86 9.47 -12.90
C PRO A 392 -6.32 8.91 -14.27
N PRO A 393 -7.63 8.67 -14.49
CA PRO A 393 -8.18 8.40 -15.83
C PRO A 393 -7.78 9.49 -16.83
N LEU A 394 -7.51 9.11 -18.09
CA LEU A 394 -7.06 10.07 -19.11
C LEU A 394 -8.05 11.22 -19.36
N SER A 395 -9.36 10.98 -19.17
CA SER A 395 -10.42 12.01 -19.25
C SER A 395 -10.19 13.15 -18.25
N MET A 396 -9.64 12.85 -17.09
CA MET A 396 -9.30 13.84 -16.04
C MET A 396 -7.96 14.53 -16.29
N LEU A 397 -7.24 14.15 -17.34
CA LEU A 397 -6.04 14.86 -17.83
C LEU A 397 -6.33 15.63 -19.12
N ASP A 398 -7.53 15.54 -19.65
CA ASP A 398 -7.90 16.29 -20.86
C ASP A 398 -7.98 17.79 -20.59
N SER A 399 -7.62 18.57 -21.60
CA SER A 399 -7.57 20.02 -21.50
C SER A 399 -8.90 20.62 -21.03
N SER A 400 -10.04 20.08 -21.47
CA SER A 400 -11.37 20.53 -21.04
C SER A 400 -11.58 20.37 -19.53
N PHE A 401 -11.22 19.21 -18.98
CA PHE A 401 -11.36 18.92 -17.55
C PHE A 401 -10.42 19.80 -16.72
N LEU A 402 -9.15 19.89 -17.11
CA LEU A 402 -8.16 20.70 -16.40
C LEU A 402 -8.54 22.19 -16.37
N HIS A 403 -9.05 22.74 -17.47
CA HIS A 403 -9.55 24.12 -17.51
C HIS A 403 -10.79 24.30 -16.63
N MET A 404 -11.68 23.31 -16.58
CA MET A 404 -12.84 23.33 -15.69
C MET A 404 -12.42 23.33 -14.22
N ALA A 405 -11.51 22.43 -13.82
CA ALA A 405 -10.97 22.39 -12.45
C ALA A 405 -10.29 23.71 -12.09
N LYS A 406 -9.45 24.25 -12.98
CA LYS A 406 -8.76 25.53 -12.79
C LYS A 406 -9.73 26.71 -12.60
N ARG A 407 -10.81 26.77 -13.39
CA ARG A 407 -11.85 27.82 -13.27
C ARG A 407 -12.59 27.77 -11.93
N LEU A 408 -12.77 26.57 -11.37
CA LEU A 408 -13.45 26.38 -10.09
C LEU A 408 -12.56 26.66 -8.88
N LEU A 409 -11.24 26.70 -9.04
CA LEU A 409 -10.33 27.07 -7.97
C LEU A 409 -10.35 28.59 -7.74
N VAL A 410 -10.32 29.01 -6.48
CA VAL A 410 -10.00 30.41 -6.11
C VAL A 410 -8.60 30.81 -6.58
N PRO A 411 -8.28 32.11 -6.69
CA PRO A 411 -6.89 32.55 -6.75
C PRO A 411 -6.08 31.95 -5.59
N HIS A 412 -4.91 31.40 -5.89
CA HIS A 412 -4.07 30.61 -4.96
C HIS A 412 -4.67 29.26 -4.51
N GLY A 413 -5.79 28.84 -5.09
CA GLY A 413 -6.31 27.49 -4.92
C GLY A 413 -5.40 26.45 -5.56
N ILE A 414 -5.50 25.20 -5.10
CA ILE A 414 -4.55 24.13 -5.46
C ILE A 414 -5.31 22.92 -6.00
N LEU A 415 -4.88 22.43 -7.17
CA LEU A 415 -5.25 21.11 -7.69
C LEU A 415 -4.17 20.11 -7.30
N ALA A 416 -4.48 19.18 -6.40
CA ALA A 416 -3.60 18.10 -5.99
C ALA A 416 -3.95 16.82 -6.78
N VAL A 417 -2.97 16.22 -7.45
CA VAL A 417 -3.19 15.08 -8.33
C VAL A 417 -2.29 13.91 -7.95
N ASN A 418 -2.87 12.76 -7.62
CA ASN A 418 -2.16 11.51 -7.50
C ASN A 418 -1.98 10.87 -8.89
N VAL A 419 -0.73 10.66 -9.30
CA VAL A 419 -0.37 10.07 -10.60
C VAL A 419 0.31 8.74 -10.39
N ILE A 420 -0.21 7.68 -11.00
CA ILE A 420 0.38 6.35 -11.05
C ILE A 420 0.62 5.99 -12.50
N THR A 421 1.88 5.75 -12.85
CA THR A 421 2.31 5.39 -14.21
C THR A 421 3.12 4.11 -14.19
N GLU A 422 3.05 3.37 -15.30
CA GLU A 422 3.78 2.11 -15.48
C GLU A 422 5.18 2.33 -16.06
N ALA A 423 5.38 3.46 -16.74
CA ALA A 423 6.63 3.81 -17.39
C ALA A 423 6.95 5.32 -17.28
N PRO A 424 8.23 5.73 -17.27
CA PRO A 424 8.64 7.13 -17.22
C PRO A 424 8.07 7.99 -18.36
N GLU A 425 7.90 7.42 -19.56
CA GLU A 425 7.35 8.12 -20.73
C GLU A 425 5.90 8.54 -20.52
N ALA A 426 5.12 7.70 -19.82
CA ALA A 426 3.75 8.02 -19.46
C ALA A 426 3.70 9.20 -18.47
N LEU A 427 4.63 9.25 -17.50
CA LEU A 427 4.75 10.39 -16.59
C LEU A 427 5.06 11.69 -17.33
N THR A 428 5.97 11.66 -18.31
CA THR A 428 6.26 12.84 -19.15
C THR A 428 5.03 13.29 -19.96
N SER A 429 4.21 12.34 -20.43
CA SER A 429 2.95 12.66 -21.11
C SER A 429 1.95 13.35 -20.17
N VAL A 430 1.83 12.87 -18.92
CA VAL A 430 1.02 13.53 -17.88
C VAL A 430 1.53 14.94 -17.60
N GLU A 431 2.84 15.12 -17.37
CA GLU A 431 3.45 16.45 -17.14
C GLU A 431 3.14 17.41 -18.30
N THR A 432 3.22 16.94 -19.55
CA THR A 432 2.89 17.73 -20.74
C THR A 432 1.42 18.18 -20.73
N LYS A 433 0.48 17.29 -20.41
CA LYS A 433 -0.96 17.61 -20.35
C LYS A 433 -1.26 18.62 -19.24
N LEU A 434 -0.68 18.42 -18.05
CA LEU A 434 -0.83 19.37 -16.92
C LEU A 434 -0.27 20.75 -17.27
N GLY A 435 0.90 20.78 -17.94
CA GLY A 435 1.60 21.99 -18.35
C GLY A 435 0.89 22.85 -19.41
N GLN A 436 -0.09 22.28 -20.12
CA GLN A 436 -0.93 23.05 -21.06
C GLN A 436 -1.88 24.01 -20.34
N VAL A 437 -2.17 23.78 -19.06
CA VAL A 437 -3.21 24.52 -18.31
C VAL A 437 -2.64 25.22 -17.07
N PHE A 438 -1.72 24.57 -16.36
CA PHE A 438 -1.06 25.11 -15.18
C PHE A 438 0.38 25.49 -15.49
N SER A 439 0.79 26.67 -15.04
CA SER A 439 2.13 27.22 -15.32
C SER A 439 3.13 26.96 -14.18
N SER A 440 2.68 26.36 -13.08
CA SER A 440 3.48 26.14 -11.88
C SER A 440 2.87 25.13 -10.93
N GLY A 441 3.76 24.58 -10.11
CA GLY A 441 3.38 23.75 -9.00
C GLY A 441 4.58 23.17 -8.29
N LEU A 442 4.29 22.16 -7.47
CA LEU A 442 5.28 21.31 -6.83
C LEU A 442 5.05 19.86 -7.24
N ARG A 443 6.10 19.05 -7.19
CA ARG A 443 6.06 17.61 -7.47
C ARG A 443 6.73 16.84 -6.34
N LEU A 444 6.02 15.86 -5.80
CA LEU A 444 6.54 14.90 -4.83
C LEU A 444 6.65 13.51 -5.48
N SER A 445 7.86 12.95 -5.52
CA SER A 445 8.09 11.59 -6.00
C SER A 445 8.00 10.58 -4.85
N LEU A 446 6.95 9.75 -4.86
CA LEU A 446 6.78 8.61 -3.94
C LEU A 446 7.31 7.32 -4.61
N PRO A 447 7.57 6.23 -3.85
CA PRO A 447 8.07 4.98 -4.42
C PRO A 447 7.16 4.35 -5.50
N ALA A 448 5.84 4.53 -5.38
CA ALA A 448 4.85 3.95 -6.29
C ALA A 448 4.10 4.99 -7.14
N ASN A 449 4.09 6.26 -6.71
CA ASN A 449 3.22 7.30 -7.25
C ASN A 449 4.01 8.61 -7.41
N THR A 450 3.49 9.55 -8.18
CA THR A 450 3.96 10.95 -8.18
C THR A 450 2.79 11.86 -7.86
N THR A 451 2.95 12.76 -6.91
CA THR A 451 1.91 13.74 -6.57
C THR A 451 2.27 15.10 -7.14
N PHE A 452 1.35 15.70 -7.91
CA PHE A 452 1.47 17.06 -8.41
C PHE A 452 0.58 18.01 -7.61
N PHE A 453 1.09 19.19 -7.30
CA PHE A 453 0.36 20.25 -6.62
C PHE A 453 0.38 21.49 -7.50
N LEU A 454 -0.70 21.71 -8.25
CA LEU A 454 -0.79 22.70 -9.32
C LEU A 454 -1.45 23.97 -8.79
N PHE A 455 -0.78 25.11 -8.94
CA PHE A 455 -1.23 26.38 -8.38
C PHE A 455 -2.10 27.16 -9.35
N ASN A 456 -3.25 27.64 -8.86
CA ASN A 456 -4.13 28.50 -9.63
C ASN A 456 -3.70 29.98 -9.54
N ASP A 457 -2.55 30.28 -10.15
CA ASP A 457 -2.05 31.65 -10.26
C ASP A 457 -2.72 32.35 -11.46
N THR A 458 -3.33 33.52 -11.22
CA THR A 458 -3.91 34.36 -12.28
C THR A 458 -2.83 35.11 -13.05
N CYS A 459 -2.94 35.11 -14.39
CA CYS A 459 -2.04 35.89 -15.25
C CYS A 459 -2.27 37.40 -15.00
N GLY A 460 -1.38 38.02 -14.22
CA GLY A 460 -1.49 39.43 -13.83
C GLY A 460 -1.01 39.75 -12.41
N ASP A 461 -0.87 38.75 -11.54
CA ASP A 461 -0.25 38.92 -10.22
C ASP A 461 1.27 38.96 -10.35
N THR A 462 1.79 40.09 -10.80
CA THR A 462 3.24 40.39 -10.79
C THR A 462 3.78 40.65 -9.38
N ASP A 463 2.92 40.60 -8.34
CA ASP A 463 3.24 41.03 -6.97
C ASP A 463 3.21 39.90 -5.93
N THR A 464 2.86 38.65 -6.29
CA THR A 464 3.08 37.49 -5.43
C THR A 464 4.40 36.84 -5.78
N THR A 465 5.46 37.19 -5.05
CA THR A 465 6.71 36.45 -5.04
C THR A 465 6.39 34.99 -4.74
N ARG A 466 6.53 34.12 -5.74
CA ARG A 466 6.38 32.68 -5.51
C ARG A 466 7.41 32.25 -4.49
N LEU A 467 6.95 31.51 -3.49
CA LEU A 467 7.80 31.05 -2.41
C LEU A 467 8.93 30.17 -2.97
N GLU A 468 10.12 30.29 -2.40
CA GLU A 468 11.17 29.32 -2.68
C GLU A 468 10.76 27.95 -2.14
N LEU A 469 11.26 26.86 -2.73
CA LEU A 469 10.97 25.50 -2.27
C LEU A 469 11.22 25.32 -0.77
N GLY A 470 12.27 25.98 -0.24
CA GLY A 470 12.59 25.97 1.18
C GLY A 470 11.49 26.55 2.07
N GLU A 471 10.77 27.57 1.60
CA GLU A 471 9.67 28.20 2.34
C GLU A 471 8.43 27.30 2.37
N TYR A 472 8.10 26.62 1.26
CA TYR A 472 7.03 25.60 1.26
C TYR A 472 7.33 24.45 2.24
N ILE A 473 8.58 24.01 2.30
CA ILE A 473 9.03 22.99 3.27
C ILE A 473 8.95 23.53 4.69
N GLN A 474 9.28 24.81 4.92
CA GLN A 474 9.17 25.45 6.23
C GLN A 474 7.70 25.57 6.68
N LEU A 475 6.77 25.87 5.78
CA LEU A 475 5.35 25.89 6.06
C LEU A 475 4.84 24.51 6.50
N LEU A 476 5.26 23.43 5.84
CA LEU A 476 4.95 22.07 6.27
C LEU A 476 5.50 21.77 7.68
N LYS A 477 6.74 22.16 7.95
CA LYS A 477 7.39 21.94 9.27
C LYS A 477 6.83 22.81 10.40
N SER A 478 6.09 23.87 10.09
CA SER A 478 5.51 24.79 11.07
C SER A 478 4.01 24.59 11.28
N SER A 479 3.39 23.68 10.53
CA SER A 479 1.98 23.32 10.70
C SER A 479 1.83 22.16 11.69
N ASP A 480 1.06 22.37 12.75
CA ASP A 480 0.76 21.33 13.74
C ASP A 480 0.07 20.12 13.09
N PHE A 481 -0.92 20.35 12.23
CA PHE A 481 -1.59 19.29 11.46
C PHE A 481 -0.61 18.46 10.63
N GLN A 482 0.33 19.12 9.94
CA GLN A 482 1.32 18.44 9.10
C GLN A 482 2.36 17.65 9.91
N THR A 483 2.75 18.16 11.07
CA THR A 483 3.80 17.55 11.91
C THR A 483 3.24 16.45 12.82
N GLN A 484 2.06 16.65 13.41
CA GLN A 484 1.49 15.77 14.42
C GLN A 484 0.54 14.72 13.84
N ASN A 485 -0.24 15.07 12.80
CA ASN A 485 -1.30 14.19 12.27
C ASN A 485 -0.94 13.59 10.91
N ALA A 486 -0.75 14.42 9.88
CA ALA A 486 -0.41 13.93 8.53
C ALA A 486 1.06 13.47 8.43
N GLN A 487 1.90 13.89 9.37
CA GLN A 487 3.32 13.55 9.47
C GLN A 487 4.10 13.76 8.16
N THR A 488 3.78 14.79 7.38
CA THR A 488 4.41 15.03 6.07
C THR A 488 5.92 15.35 6.11
N PRO A 489 6.51 15.92 7.19
CA PRO A 489 7.95 16.06 7.28
C PRO A 489 8.71 14.72 7.25
N GLU A 490 8.18 13.67 7.89
CA GLU A 490 8.80 12.33 7.86
C GLU A 490 8.75 11.72 6.45
N LEU A 491 7.74 12.09 5.66
CA LEU A 491 7.65 11.70 4.25
C LEU A 491 8.76 12.36 3.42
N LEU A 492 9.10 13.62 3.71
CA LEU A 492 10.17 14.37 3.05
C LEU A 492 11.58 13.88 3.41
N ASP A 493 11.75 13.11 4.49
CA ASP A 493 13.03 12.47 4.80
C ASP A 493 13.36 11.33 3.81
N LYS A 494 12.33 10.79 3.13
CA LYS A 494 12.43 9.63 2.23
C LYS A 494 12.06 9.97 0.78
N CYS A 495 11.31 11.05 0.57
CA CYS A 495 10.75 11.44 -0.72
C CYS A 495 11.22 12.85 -1.12
N GLN A 496 11.34 13.09 -2.42
CA GLN A 496 11.84 14.36 -2.94
C GLN A 496 10.69 15.27 -3.36
N LEU A 497 10.54 16.41 -2.68
CA LEU A 497 9.69 17.52 -3.12
C LEU A 497 10.51 18.45 -4.01
N THR A 498 9.99 18.77 -5.19
CA THR A 498 10.68 19.59 -6.20
C THR A 498 9.74 20.65 -6.76
N VAL A 499 10.29 21.76 -7.25
CA VAL A 499 9.51 22.72 -8.03
C VAL A 499 9.16 22.06 -9.36
N TRP A 500 7.91 22.14 -9.75
CA TRP A 500 7.45 21.72 -11.07
C TRP A 500 7.13 22.95 -11.92
N SER A 501 7.76 23.00 -13.09
CA SER A 501 7.50 23.97 -14.14
C SER A 501 7.31 23.20 -15.45
N PRO A 502 6.27 23.52 -16.25
CA PRO A 502 6.04 22.92 -17.56
C PRO A 502 7.22 23.06 -18.53
#